data_AF-F0T7U9-F1
#
_entry.id   AF-F0T7U9-F1
#
_cell.length_a   1.000
_cell.length_b   1.000
_cell.length_c   1.000
_cell.angle_alpha   90.00
_cell.angle_beta   90.00
_cell.angle_gamma   90.00
#
_symmetry.space_group_name_H-M   'P 1'
#
loop_
_entity.id
_entity.type
_entity.pdbx_description
1 polymer ?
#
loop_
_entity_poly.entity_id
_entity_poly.type
_entity_poly.pdbx_seq_one_letter_code
_entity_poly.pdbx_strand_id
1 'polypeptide(L)'
;MDHKGFIFSLDVFLSLLIMILILGISADAMDIAGNRIDNFYSEQSHQRIADDACDILIKTSGSPDYWEEMRSASGTSPGLADTNNSSGTNKLSSKKLEALKNNPELMDKLIPDGFKCSVTIYPFDSSLPILSIVNQTNSFNTEIYVANRTIVYNYNSYVIYSKLSIEQSLEANKSHYKCPHSEINHYAHDLPDFNDKIPGWVCDVFKIGQDTLNSTDFYLMTDPPHILDQGALWMIDSPNNLSATSERFEACPMDVTRRVRDLGKDGVLILHIHTSADRNMPFKVYILGVPSGTPVSDVKINYLGLKSGYFVLKIWN
;
A
#
# COMPACT_ATOMS: atom_id res chain seq x y z
N MET A 1 -55.50 20.42 76.74
CA MET A 1 -55.36 19.74 75.43
C MET A 1 -54.39 20.59 74.63
N ASP A 2 -53.28 20.02 74.16
CA ASP A 2 -52.50 20.47 72.97
C ASP A 2 -51.09 19.86 72.83
N HIS A 3 -50.60 19.08 73.79
CA HIS A 3 -49.29 18.41 73.63
C HIS A 3 -49.28 17.26 72.60
N LYS A 4 -50.42 16.60 72.37
CA LYS A 4 -50.50 15.47 71.42
C LYS A 4 -50.51 15.92 69.94
N GLY A 5 -51.15 17.05 69.64
CA GLY A 5 -51.16 17.62 68.28
C GLY A 5 -49.78 18.17 67.87
N PHE A 6 -49.05 18.75 68.82
CA PHE A 6 -47.68 19.23 68.60
C PHE A 6 -46.70 18.08 68.31
N ILE A 7 -46.78 16.97 69.06
CA ILE A 7 -45.96 15.77 68.82
C ILE A 7 -46.27 15.15 67.45
N PHE A 8 -47.55 15.07 67.08
CA PHE A 8 -47.96 14.55 65.76
C PHE A 8 -47.47 15.44 64.61
N SER A 9 -47.58 16.76 64.73
CA SER A 9 -47.10 17.69 63.70
C SER A 9 -45.57 17.65 63.54
N LEU A 10 -44.83 17.47 64.63
CA LEU A 10 -43.37 17.37 64.60
C LEU A 10 -42.91 16.08 63.93
N ASP A 11 -43.60 14.98 64.19
CA ASP A 11 -43.31 13.68 63.58
C ASP A 11 -43.60 13.67 62.07
N VAL A 12 -44.71 14.29 61.65
CA VAL A 12 -45.04 14.50 60.23
C VAL A 12 -43.99 15.37 59.54
N PHE A 13 -43.53 16.45 60.19
CA PHE A 13 -42.52 17.34 59.61
C PHE A 13 -41.16 16.64 59.48
N LEU A 14 -40.76 15.86 60.49
CA LEU A 14 -39.54 15.06 60.45
C LEU A 14 -39.61 13.99 59.34
N SER A 15 -40.75 13.30 59.21
CA SER A 15 -40.97 12.34 58.14
C SER A 15 -40.92 12.99 56.76
N LEU A 16 -41.46 14.20 56.61
CA LEU A 16 -41.40 14.96 55.35
C LEU A 16 -39.95 15.34 55.00
N LEU A 17 -39.17 15.78 56.00
CA LEU A 17 -37.77 16.14 55.82
C LEU A 17 -36.95 14.94 55.34
N ILE A 18 -37.14 13.78 55.96
CA ILE A 18 -36.48 12.53 55.54
C ILE A 18 -36.88 12.15 54.11
N MET A 19 -38.17 12.28 53.76
CA MET A 19 -38.66 12.04 52.38
C MET A 19 -37.99 12.95 51.36
N ILE A 20 -37.90 14.25 51.63
CA ILE A 20 -37.23 15.22 50.74
C ILE A 20 -35.75 14.86 50.57
N LEU A 21 -35.08 14.42 51.63
CA LEU A 21 -33.67 14.03 51.60
C LEU A 21 -33.47 12.77 50.74
N ILE A 22 -34.32 11.76 50.90
CA ILE A 22 -34.28 10.53 50.07
C ILE A 22 -34.55 10.87 48.60
N LEU A 23 -35.55 11.71 48.31
CA LEU A 23 -35.86 12.13 46.95
C LEU A 23 -34.73 12.94 46.33
N GLY A 24 -34.08 13.83 47.10
CA GLY A 24 -32.93 14.61 46.65
C GLY A 24 -31.73 13.72 46.29
N ILE A 25 -31.38 12.77 47.17
CA ILE A 25 -30.30 11.80 46.89
C ILE A 25 -30.65 10.91 45.69
N SER A 26 -31.91 10.49 45.57
CA SER A 26 -32.36 9.65 44.46
C SER A 26 -32.32 10.40 43.13
N ALA A 27 -32.70 11.68 43.11
CA ALA A 27 -32.63 12.53 41.93
C ALA A 27 -31.17 12.71 41.47
N ASP A 28 -30.26 13.02 42.38
CA ASP A 28 -28.83 13.15 42.08
C ASP A 28 -28.23 11.83 41.55
N ALA A 29 -28.60 10.70 42.16
CA ALA A 29 -28.20 9.39 41.68
C ALA A 29 -28.75 9.07 40.27
N MET A 30 -29.99 9.48 39.97
CA MET A 30 -30.60 9.32 38.65
C MET A 30 -29.91 10.19 37.59
N ASP A 31 -29.55 11.43 37.93
CA ASP A 31 -28.82 12.32 37.00
C ASP A 31 -27.42 11.77 36.69
N ILE A 32 -26.70 11.27 37.70
CA ILE A 32 -25.40 10.61 37.50
C ILE A 32 -25.54 9.37 36.62
N ALA A 33 -26.57 8.54 36.87
CA ALA A 33 -26.81 7.35 36.07
C ALA A 33 -27.18 7.69 34.63
N GLY A 34 -28.04 8.70 34.42
CA GLY A 34 -28.43 9.20 33.10
C GLY A 34 -27.23 9.69 32.30
N ASN A 35 -26.40 10.56 32.88
CA ASN A 35 -25.20 11.07 32.23
C ASN A 35 -24.22 9.94 31.83
N ARG A 36 -24.07 8.90 32.66
CA ARG A 36 -23.23 7.74 32.32
C ARG A 36 -23.80 6.92 31.17
N ILE A 37 -25.12 6.75 31.15
CA ILE A 37 -25.82 6.03 30.09
C ILE A 37 -25.68 6.79 28.77
N ASP A 38 -25.88 8.10 28.76
CA ASP A 38 -25.75 8.94 27.56
C ASP A 38 -24.32 8.94 27.02
N ASN A 39 -23.32 9.07 27.90
CA ASN A 39 -21.91 8.98 27.49
C ASN A 39 -21.59 7.60 26.89
N PHE A 40 -22.06 6.51 27.50
CA PHE A 40 -21.87 5.16 26.99
C PHE A 40 -22.50 4.98 25.59
N TYR A 41 -23.71 5.48 25.37
CA TYR A 41 -24.34 5.42 24.04
C TYR A 41 -23.58 6.25 22.99
N SER A 42 -23.11 7.44 23.38
CA SER A 42 -22.30 8.30 22.51
C SER A 42 -21.01 7.60 22.09
N GLU A 43 -20.26 7.06 23.06
CA GLU A 43 -19.00 6.32 22.82
C GLU A 43 -19.22 5.12 21.89
N GLN A 44 -20.25 4.30 22.14
CA GLN A 44 -20.55 3.15 21.28
C GLN A 44 -20.97 3.57 19.87
N SER A 45 -21.72 4.66 19.73
CA SER A 45 -22.13 5.16 18.43
C SER A 45 -20.92 5.63 17.61
N HIS A 46 -20.01 6.39 18.22
CA HIS A 46 -18.79 6.86 17.56
C HIS A 46 -17.83 5.71 17.22
N GLN A 47 -17.67 4.74 18.13
CA GLN A 47 -16.87 3.55 17.84
C GLN A 47 -17.45 2.76 16.66
N ARG A 48 -18.77 2.59 16.59
CA ARG A 48 -19.44 1.94 15.45
C ARG A 48 -19.18 2.70 14.15
N ILE A 49 -19.24 4.03 14.16
CA ILE A 49 -18.91 4.85 12.99
C ILE A 49 -17.47 4.60 12.53
N ALA A 50 -16.51 4.52 13.45
CA ALA A 50 -15.12 4.21 13.12
C ALA A 50 -14.97 2.82 12.48
N ASP A 51 -15.63 1.82 13.05
CA ASP A 51 -15.59 0.45 12.55
C ASP A 51 -16.27 0.31 11.17
N ASP A 52 -17.43 0.94 10.98
CA ASP A 52 -18.17 0.92 9.72
C ASP A 52 -17.40 1.66 8.61
N ALA A 53 -16.86 2.86 8.91
CA ALA A 53 -16.06 3.62 7.95
C ALA A 53 -14.79 2.86 7.55
N CYS A 54 -14.13 2.21 8.50
CA CYS A 54 -12.96 1.36 8.24
C CYS A 54 -13.32 0.16 7.37
N ASP A 55 -14.42 -0.53 7.69
CA ASP A 55 -14.88 -1.68 6.93
C ASP A 55 -15.30 -1.28 5.51
N ILE A 56 -15.99 -0.14 5.32
CA ILE A 56 -16.32 0.37 3.98
C ILE A 56 -15.04 0.62 3.18
N LEU A 57 -14.04 1.29 3.77
CA LEU A 57 -12.77 1.57 3.10
C LEU A 57 -12.06 0.30 2.65
N ILE A 58 -11.94 -0.72 3.49
CA ILE A 58 -11.09 -1.88 3.17
C ILE A 58 -11.83 -3.00 2.43
N LYS A 59 -13.16 -3.08 2.55
CA LYS A 59 -13.98 -4.17 1.97
C LYS A 59 -14.67 -3.77 0.67
N THR A 60 -14.78 -2.47 0.37
CA THR A 60 -15.42 -1.99 -0.86
C THR A 60 -14.39 -1.38 -1.80
N SER A 61 -14.66 -1.47 -3.10
CA SER A 61 -13.85 -0.82 -4.14
C SER A 61 -14.18 0.66 -4.31
N GLY A 62 -15.18 1.19 -3.61
CA GLY A 62 -15.70 2.53 -3.80
C GLY A 62 -16.66 2.61 -4.99
N SER A 63 -17.17 3.81 -5.25
CA SER A 63 -18.09 4.09 -6.35
C SER A 63 -17.84 5.47 -6.94
N PRO A 64 -17.74 5.63 -8.27
CA PRO A 64 -17.70 4.58 -9.29
C PRO A 64 -16.46 3.67 -9.16
N ASP A 65 -16.45 2.51 -9.82
CA ASP A 65 -15.38 1.50 -9.66
C ASP A 65 -13.97 2.03 -9.95
N TYR A 66 -13.88 3.05 -10.82
CA TYR A 66 -12.68 3.72 -11.31
C TYR A 66 -12.50 5.13 -10.72
N TRP A 67 -13.05 5.39 -9.53
CA TRP A 67 -13.03 6.71 -8.91
C TRP A 67 -11.61 7.29 -8.72
N GLU A 68 -10.60 6.44 -8.58
CA GLU A 68 -9.20 6.83 -8.46
C GLU A 68 -8.64 7.52 -9.70
N GLU A 69 -9.29 7.34 -10.86
CA GLU A 69 -8.91 7.96 -12.14
C GLU A 69 -9.71 9.25 -12.40
N MET A 70 -10.70 9.55 -11.57
CA MET A 70 -11.57 10.70 -11.75
C MET A 70 -10.92 11.98 -11.22
N ARG A 71 -11.01 13.06 -12.02
CA ARG A 71 -10.48 14.39 -11.64
C ARG A 71 -11.37 15.15 -10.64
N SER A 72 -12.59 14.68 -10.40
CA SER A 72 -13.55 15.34 -9.52
C SER A 72 -14.01 14.38 -8.44
N ALA A 73 -13.99 14.87 -7.21
CA ALA A 73 -14.54 14.18 -6.05
C ALA A 73 -16.07 14.15 -6.04
N SER A 74 -16.78 14.88 -6.92
CA SER A 74 -18.25 14.95 -6.89
C SER A 74 -18.90 13.60 -7.23
N GLY A 75 -19.83 13.12 -6.40
CA GLY A 75 -20.49 11.82 -6.58
C GLY A 75 -19.64 10.59 -6.27
N THR A 76 -18.37 10.77 -5.88
CA THR A 76 -17.45 9.67 -5.52
C THR A 76 -17.62 9.21 -4.09
N SER A 77 -17.63 7.91 -3.83
CA SER A 77 -17.47 7.30 -2.50
C SER A 77 -16.17 6.50 -2.48
N PRO A 78 -15.21 6.81 -1.59
CA PRO A 78 -13.93 6.14 -1.58
C PRO A 78 -14.07 4.71 -1.03
N GLY A 79 -13.35 3.79 -1.67
CA GLY A 79 -13.11 2.44 -1.17
C GLY A 79 -11.80 1.94 -1.77
N LEU A 80 -11.04 1.18 -1.00
CA LEU A 80 -9.64 0.85 -1.26
C LEU A 80 -9.45 -0.60 -1.72
N ALA A 81 -10.48 -1.43 -1.66
CA ALA A 81 -10.39 -2.82 -2.06
C ALA A 81 -10.05 -2.95 -3.55
N ASP A 82 -9.07 -3.81 -3.85
CA ASP A 82 -8.73 -4.19 -5.22
C ASP A 82 -9.95 -4.86 -5.90
N THR A 83 -10.27 -4.46 -7.13
CA THR A 83 -11.45 -4.97 -7.86
C THR A 83 -11.34 -6.45 -8.22
N ASN A 84 -10.11 -6.97 -8.29
CA ASN A 84 -9.83 -8.40 -8.53
C ASN A 84 -9.87 -9.26 -7.26
N ASN A 85 -10.37 -8.72 -6.15
CA ASN A 85 -10.36 -9.38 -4.87
C ASN A 85 -11.49 -10.42 -4.77
N SER A 86 -11.26 -11.59 -5.35
CA SER A 86 -12.25 -12.67 -5.47
C SER A 86 -12.44 -13.52 -4.20
N SER A 87 -11.93 -13.10 -3.03
CA SER A 87 -12.10 -13.84 -1.78
C SER A 87 -11.66 -12.99 -0.61
N GLY A 88 -12.61 -12.56 0.24
CA GLY A 88 -12.54 -12.24 1.69
C GLY A 88 -11.25 -11.71 2.34
N THR A 89 -10.25 -11.31 1.58
CA THR A 89 -8.95 -10.83 2.01
C THR A 89 -9.03 -9.32 1.92
N ASN A 90 -8.60 -8.58 2.95
CA ASN A 90 -8.61 -7.11 2.89
C ASN A 90 -7.43 -6.63 2.02
N LYS A 91 -7.47 -6.95 0.73
CA LYS A 91 -6.45 -6.62 -0.26
C LYS A 91 -6.70 -5.23 -0.82
N LEU A 92 -5.78 -4.30 -0.58
CA LEU A 92 -5.90 -2.91 -1.00
C LEU A 92 -5.17 -2.64 -2.33
N SER A 93 -5.77 -1.78 -3.14
CA SER A 93 -5.16 -1.25 -4.37
C SER A 93 -4.20 -0.09 -4.06
N SER A 94 -2.96 -0.15 -4.56
CA SER A 94 -1.99 0.93 -4.39
C SER A 94 -2.42 2.22 -5.09
N LYS A 95 -3.06 2.11 -6.27
CA LYS A 95 -3.60 3.28 -6.99
C LYS A 95 -4.69 4.00 -6.17
N LYS A 96 -5.58 3.24 -5.52
CA LYS A 96 -6.66 3.80 -4.69
C LYS A 96 -6.10 4.44 -3.42
N LEU A 97 -5.06 3.85 -2.82
CA LEU A 97 -4.32 4.45 -1.70
C LEU A 97 -3.66 5.78 -2.08
N GLU A 98 -2.99 5.83 -3.24
CA GLU A 98 -2.38 7.06 -3.76
C GLU A 98 -3.45 8.12 -4.09
N ALA A 99 -4.57 7.72 -4.71
CA ALA A 99 -5.66 8.64 -5.01
C ALA A 99 -6.31 9.22 -3.75
N LEU A 100 -6.53 8.41 -2.71
CA LEU A 100 -7.04 8.90 -1.42
C LEU A 100 -6.05 9.84 -0.74
N LYS A 101 -4.75 9.52 -0.80
CA LYS A 101 -3.69 10.39 -0.26
C LYS A 101 -3.67 11.76 -0.93
N ASN A 102 -3.96 11.81 -2.23
CA ASN A 102 -4.01 13.05 -3.01
C ASN A 102 -5.34 13.81 -2.86
N ASN A 103 -6.42 13.14 -2.42
CA ASN A 103 -7.76 13.70 -2.25
C ASN A 103 -8.34 13.34 -0.87
N PRO A 104 -7.73 13.81 0.24
CA PRO A 104 -8.13 13.43 1.60
C PRO A 104 -9.55 13.87 1.98
N GLU A 105 -10.11 14.87 1.30
CA GLU A 105 -11.48 15.36 1.48
C GLU A 105 -12.56 14.32 1.14
N LEU A 106 -12.20 13.24 0.42
CA LEU A 106 -13.12 12.13 0.19
C LEU A 106 -13.54 11.43 1.48
N MET A 107 -12.74 11.55 2.54
CA MET A 107 -13.07 11.01 3.86
C MET A 107 -14.32 11.65 4.46
N ASP A 108 -14.60 12.92 4.14
CA ASP A 108 -15.77 13.67 4.64
C ASP A 108 -17.10 13.06 4.18
N LYS A 109 -17.06 12.12 3.23
CA LYS A 109 -18.24 11.37 2.75
C LYS A 109 -18.48 10.07 3.51
N LEU A 110 -17.47 9.58 4.23
CA LEU A 110 -17.54 8.36 5.01
C LEU A 110 -17.77 8.63 6.49
N ILE A 111 -17.22 9.74 6.99
CA ILE A 111 -17.36 10.15 8.38
C ILE A 111 -18.39 11.28 8.48
N PRO A 112 -19.13 11.39 9.59
CA PRO A 112 -20.11 12.47 9.77
C PRO A 112 -19.46 13.85 9.80
N ASP A 113 -20.23 14.86 9.40
CA ASP A 113 -19.81 16.26 9.46
C ASP A 113 -19.32 16.66 10.86
N GLY A 114 -18.22 17.42 10.90
CA GLY A 114 -17.57 17.86 12.14
C GLY A 114 -16.47 16.91 12.64
N PHE A 115 -16.48 15.64 12.21
CA PHE A 115 -15.40 14.71 12.55
C PHE A 115 -14.18 14.94 11.68
N LYS A 116 -13.03 14.66 12.26
CA LYS A 116 -11.73 14.56 11.60
C LYS A 116 -11.21 13.14 11.69
N CYS A 117 -10.28 12.80 10.82
CA CYS A 117 -9.71 11.48 10.76
C CYS A 117 -8.21 11.44 10.41
N SER A 118 -7.59 10.32 10.77
CA SER A 118 -6.30 9.91 10.20
C SER A 118 -6.36 8.46 9.78
N VAL A 119 -5.72 8.17 8.66
CA VAL A 119 -5.61 6.83 8.07
C VAL A 119 -4.13 6.51 7.92
N THR A 120 -3.69 5.48 8.62
CA THR A 120 -2.29 5.07 8.65
C THR A 120 -2.18 3.56 8.48
N ILE A 121 -1.23 3.13 7.64
CA ILE A 121 -0.86 1.72 7.51
C ILE A 121 0.47 1.49 8.22
N TYR A 122 0.45 0.55 9.17
CA TYR A 122 1.63 0.07 9.89
C TYR A 122 2.05 -1.27 9.29
N PRO A 123 3.15 -1.32 8.51
CA PRO A 123 3.65 -2.57 7.96
C PRO A 123 4.06 -3.54 9.07
N PHE A 124 3.90 -4.86 8.85
CA PHE A 124 4.45 -5.86 9.77
C PHE A 124 5.99 -5.93 9.70
N ASP A 125 6.54 -5.62 8.53
CA ASP A 125 7.98 -5.49 8.32
C ASP A 125 8.45 -4.12 8.84
N SER A 126 9.21 -4.13 9.93
CA SER A 126 9.74 -2.92 10.57
C SER A 126 10.77 -2.17 9.74
N SER A 127 11.29 -2.77 8.66
CA SER A 127 12.17 -2.09 7.70
C SER A 127 11.40 -1.15 6.76
N LEU A 128 10.07 -1.30 6.67
CA LEU A 128 9.22 -0.46 5.85
C LEU A 128 8.72 0.75 6.66
N PRO A 129 8.83 1.96 6.09
CA PRO A 129 8.24 3.15 6.70
C PRO A 129 6.72 3.04 6.88
N ILE A 130 6.22 3.75 7.89
CA ILE A 130 4.77 3.90 8.12
C ILE A 130 4.17 4.73 6.97
N LEU A 131 3.06 4.25 6.39
CA LEU A 131 2.35 4.97 5.33
C LEU A 131 1.23 5.79 5.95
N SER A 132 1.41 7.11 5.95
CA SER A 132 0.35 8.07 6.28
C SER A 132 -0.43 8.42 5.02
N ILE A 133 -1.70 8.03 4.97
CA ILE A 133 -2.60 8.25 3.82
C ILE A 133 -3.39 9.54 4.03
N VAL A 134 -4.06 9.65 5.17
CA VAL A 134 -4.78 10.87 5.58
C VAL A 134 -4.29 11.26 6.96
N ASN A 135 -3.97 12.54 7.15
CA ASN A 135 -3.44 13.04 8.41
C ASN A 135 -4.02 14.41 8.73
N GLN A 136 -5.28 14.44 9.17
CA GLN A 136 -5.85 15.66 9.71
C GLN A 136 -5.31 15.89 11.13
N THR A 137 -5.15 17.16 11.50
CA THR A 137 -4.57 17.52 12.80
C THR A 137 -5.57 17.29 13.93
N ASN A 138 -5.07 16.68 15.00
CA ASN A 138 -5.82 16.55 16.25
C ASN A 138 -5.48 17.70 17.21
N SER A 139 -6.48 18.20 17.95
CA SER A 139 -6.26 19.01 19.15
C SER A 139 -5.98 18.09 20.34
N PHE A 140 -5.20 18.57 21.31
CA PHE A 140 -4.64 17.71 22.38
C PHE A 140 -5.67 17.11 23.36
N ASN A 141 -6.97 17.41 23.24
CA ASN A 141 -8.01 17.09 24.22
C ASN A 141 -9.26 16.41 23.63
N THR A 142 -9.17 15.75 22.48
CA THR A 142 -10.31 15.04 21.87
C THR A 142 -10.27 13.54 22.16
N GLU A 143 -11.44 12.96 22.37
CA GLU A 143 -11.59 11.50 22.37
C GLU A 143 -11.32 10.95 20.98
N ILE A 144 -10.52 9.89 20.90
CA ILE A 144 -10.13 9.26 19.64
C ILE A 144 -10.72 7.85 19.60
N TYR A 145 -11.54 7.60 18.60
CA TYR A 145 -12.08 6.28 18.31
C TYR A 145 -11.22 5.61 17.23
N VAL A 146 -10.90 4.33 17.42
CA VAL A 146 -9.90 3.63 16.61
C VAL A 146 -10.48 2.36 16.04
N ALA A 147 -10.37 2.19 14.72
CA ALA A 147 -10.66 0.95 14.03
C ALA A 147 -9.37 0.41 13.41
N ASN A 148 -9.02 -0.84 13.76
CA ASN A 148 -7.83 -1.53 13.26
C ASN A 148 -8.24 -2.80 12.53
N ARG A 149 -7.70 -3.02 11.34
CA ARG A 149 -7.90 -4.24 10.53
C ARG A 149 -6.59 -4.68 9.89
N THR A 150 -6.39 -5.99 9.80
CA THR A 150 -5.27 -6.56 9.03
C THR A 150 -5.56 -6.48 7.55
N ILE A 151 -4.57 -6.03 6.78
CA ILE A 151 -4.68 -5.84 5.33
C ILE A 151 -3.51 -6.47 4.59
N VAL A 152 -3.71 -6.72 3.30
CA VAL A 152 -2.66 -7.03 2.33
C VAL A 152 -2.62 -5.91 1.30
N TYR A 153 -1.44 -5.41 0.95
CA TYR A 153 -1.34 -4.25 0.04
C TYR A 153 -0.01 -4.25 -0.71
N ASN A 154 0.05 -3.57 -1.85
CA ASN A 154 1.32 -3.24 -2.48
C ASN A 154 1.84 -1.94 -1.84
N TYR A 155 3.07 -1.97 -1.31
CA TYR A 155 3.63 -0.82 -0.61
C TYR A 155 3.74 0.42 -1.51
N ASN A 156 4.17 0.20 -2.75
CA ASN A 156 4.18 1.19 -3.83
C ASN A 156 3.55 0.60 -5.10
N SER A 157 3.20 1.47 -6.06
CA SER A 157 2.69 1.08 -7.38
C SER A 157 3.78 0.57 -8.35
N TYR A 158 4.75 -0.19 -7.85
CA TYR A 158 5.86 -0.73 -8.67
C TYR A 158 5.36 -1.89 -9.53
N VAL A 159 5.79 -1.91 -10.79
CA VAL A 159 5.45 -2.97 -11.75
C VAL A 159 6.74 -3.65 -12.22
N ILE A 160 6.79 -4.97 -12.16
CA ILE A 160 7.90 -5.77 -12.70
C ILE A 160 7.57 -6.08 -14.16
N TYR A 161 8.39 -5.59 -15.10
CA TYR A 161 8.23 -5.84 -16.53
C TYR A 161 9.00 -7.07 -17.00
N SER A 162 10.18 -7.32 -16.41
CA SER A 162 10.99 -8.50 -16.68
C SER A 162 11.67 -8.95 -15.38
N LYS A 163 11.82 -10.26 -15.22
CA LYS A 163 12.52 -10.89 -14.11
C LYS A 163 13.34 -12.06 -14.63
N LEU A 164 14.65 -11.97 -14.48
CA LEU A 164 15.59 -13.04 -14.83
C LEU A 164 16.25 -13.58 -13.57
N SER A 165 16.20 -14.91 -13.39
CA SER A 165 16.92 -15.64 -12.34
C SER A 165 18.16 -16.31 -12.93
N ILE A 166 19.34 -15.98 -12.42
CA ILE A 166 20.64 -16.52 -12.86
C ILE A 166 21.16 -17.44 -11.76
N GLU A 167 20.59 -18.65 -11.59
CA GLU A 167 20.95 -19.46 -10.41
C GLU A 167 20.95 -20.99 -10.52
N GLN A 168 20.32 -21.67 -11.50
CA GLN A 168 20.32 -23.15 -11.43
C GLN A 168 20.03 -23.96 -12.70
N SER A 169 19.18 -23.51 -13.61
CA SER A 169 19.08 -24.06 -14.97
C SER A 169 18.22 -23.13 -15.81
N LEU A 170 18.50 -23.05 -17.11
CA LEU A 170 17.66 -22.33 -18.08
C LEU A 170 16.25 -22.92 -18.19
N GLU A 171 15.93 -24.05 -17.52
CA GLU A 171 14.58 -24.62 -17.54
C GLU A 171 13.54 -23.72 -16.85
N ALA A 172 13.95 -22.93 -15.86
CA ALA A 172 13.07 -21.93 -15.22
C ALA A 172 12.87 -20.67 -16.09
N ASN A 173 13.76 -20.42 -17.06
CA ASN A 173 13.71 -19.30 -18.00
C ASN A 173 13.32 -19.76 -19.42
N LYS A 174 12.64 -20.92 -19.58
CA LYS A 174 12.05 -21.36 -20.85
C LYS A 174 10.88 -20.45 -21.26
N SER A 175 11.13 -19.16 -21.45
CA SER A 175 10.40 -18.48 -22.50
C SER A 175 10.84 -19.17 -23.80
N HIS A 176 9.92 -19.51 -24.68
CA HIS A 176 10.26 -20.01 -26.03
C HIS A 176 10.92 -18.92 -26.90
N TYR A 177 11.57 -17.95 -26.27
CA TYR A 177 12.13 -16.80 -26.89
C TYR A 177 13.49 -17.14 -27.48
N LYS A 178 13.56 -17.09 -28.81
CA LYS A 178 14.83 -17.14 -29.52
C LYS A 178 15.38 -15.73 -29.60
N CYS A 179 16.52 -15.51 -28.96
CA CYS A 179 17.21 -14.23 -28.99
C CYS A 179 17.53 -13.81 -30.45
N PRO A 180 17.24 -12.57 -30.87
CA PRO A 180 17.53 -12.11 -32.22
C PRO A 180 19.03 -12.06 -32.52
N HIS A 181 19.88 -12.00 -31.49
CA HIS A 181 21.33 -12.07 -31.66
C HIS A 181 21.85 -13.48 -31.90
N SER A 182 21.05 -14.54 -31.72
CA SER A 182 21.53 -15.94 -31.84
C SER A 182 22.11 -16.30 -33.21
N GLU A 183 21.76 -15.55 -34.27
CA GLU A 183 22.22 -15.80 -35.64
C GLU A 183 23.13 -14.67 -36.18
N ILE A 184 23.54 -13.72 -35.33
CA ILE A 184 24.38 -12.59 -35.74
C ILE A 184 25.86 -12.96 -35.56
N ASN A 185 26.58 -13.09 -36.68
CA ASN A 185 28.02 -13.32 -36.67
C ASN A 185 28.74 -12.23 -35.85
N HIS A 186 29.64 -12.67 -34.94
CA HIS A 186 30.42 -11.87 -33.97
C HIS A 186 29.71 -11.34 -32.72
N TYR A 187 28.38 -11.39 -32.65
CA TYR A 187 27.61 -10.95 -31.48
C TYR A 187 26.59 -12.00 -31.03
N ALA A 188 26.89 -13.27 -31.31
CA ALA A 188 25.98 -14.36 -31.01
C ALA A 188 25.70 -14.47 -29.51
N HIS A 189 24.42 -14.45 -29.14
CA HIS A 189 23.99 -14.69 -27.77
C HIS A 189 23.82 -16.19 -27.56
N ASP A 190 24.95 -16.85 -27.26
CA ASP A 190 24.97 -18.26 -26.87
C ASP A 190 24.47 -18.43 -25.43
N LEU A 191 23.70 -19.48 -25.18
CA LEU A 191 23.17 -19.78 -23.86
C LEU A 191 24.30 -20.20 -22.91
N PRO A 192 24.27 -19.78 -21.63
CA PRO A 192 25.26 -20.21 -20.65
C PRO A 192 25.09 -21.68 -20.28
N ASP A 193 26.22 -22.38 -20.06
CA ASP A 193 26.22 -23.71 -19.46
C ASP A 193 26.71 -23.64 -18.02
N PHE A 194 25.77 -23.75 -17.07
CA PHE A 194 26.08 -23.72 -15.65
C PHE A 194 26.71 -25.03 -15.14
N ASN A 195 26.62 -26.16 -15.86
CA ASN A 195 27.31 -27.39 -15.48
C ASN A 195 28.79 -27.27 -15.81
N ASP A 196 29.08 -26.82 -17.03
CA ASP A 196 30.44 -26.73 -17.57
C ASP A 196 31.10 -25.37 -17.32
N LYS A 197 30.39 -24.45 -16.65
CA LYS A 197 30.80 -23.06 -16.35
C LYS A 197 31.17 -22.29 -17.63
N ILE A 198 30.37 -22.47 -18.67
CA ILE A 198 30.54 -21.76 -19.93
C ILE A 198 29.73 -20.47 -19.84
N PRO A 199 30.39 -19.29 -19.91
CA PRO A 199 29.71 -18.00 -19.92
C PRO A 199 28.71 -17.89 -21.07
N GLY A 200 27.69 -17.08 -20.90
CA GLY A 200 26.69 -16.88 -21.95
C GLY A 200 25.62 -15.87 -21.57
N TRP A 201 24.63 -15.77 -22.45
CA TRP A 201 23.54 -14.79 -22.38
C TRP A 201 22.21 -15.41 -22.00
N VAL A 202 21.52 -14.75 -21.07
CA VAL A 202 20.14 -15.04 -20.70
C VAL A 202 19.30 -13.85 -21.14
N CYS A 203 18.30 -14.10 -21.98
CA CYS A 203 17.52 -13.05 -22.62
C CYS A 203 16.03 -13.18 -22.26
N ASP A 204 15.36 -12.06 -22.01
CA ASP A 204 13.92 -12.02 -21.75
C ASP A 204 13.24 -10.88 -22.50
N VAL A 205 12.00 -11.09 -22.93
CA VAL A 205 11.21 -10.11 -23.65
C VAL A 205 10.17 -9.51 -22.75
N PHE A 206 10.07 -8.19 -22.79
CA PHE A 206 9.00 -7.46 -22.12
C PHE A 206 8.36 -6.46 -23.07
N LYS A 207 7.09 -6.16 -22.81
CA LYS A 207 6.29 -5.25 -23.61
C LYS A 207 5.92 -4.02 -22.79
N ILE A 208 5.96 -2.86 -23.44
CA ILE A 208 5.59 -1.60 -22.81
C ILE A 208 4.67 -0.81 -23.74
N GLY A 209 3.55 -0.35 -23.21
CA GLY A 209 2.61 0.50 -23.93
C GLY A 209 3.05 1.97 -23.96
N GLN A 210 2.57 2.71 -24.94
CA GLN A 210 2.95 4.13 -25.11
C GLN A 210 2.56 5.00 -23.91
N ASP A 211 1.39 4.74 -23.31
CA ASP A 211 0.92 5.48 -22.12
C ASP A 211 1.88 5.28 -20.94
N THR A 212 2.35 4.04 -20.75
CA THR A 212 3.33 3.70 -19.72
C THR A 212 4.67 4.40 -19.94
N LEU A 213 5.16 4.47 -21.18
CA LEU A 213 6.43 5.16 -21.48
C LEU A 213 6.42 6.62 -21.03
N ASN A 214 5.26 7.26 -21.10
CA ASN A 214 5.07 8.68 -20.75
C ASN A 214 4.84 8.90 -19.24
N SER A 215 4.32 7.90 -18.52
CA SER A 215 3.94 8.02 -17.10
C SER A 215 4.89 7.33 -16.12
N THR A 216 5.89 6.61 -16.61
CA THR A 216 6.69 5.67 -15.80
C THR A 216 8.18 5.92 -16.01
N ASP A 217 8.93 5.89 -14.91
CA ASP A 217 10.39 5.82 -14.91
C ASP A 217 10.81 4.37 -14.72
N PHE A 218 11.89 3.97 -15.39
CA PHE A 218 12.32 2.57 -15.47
C PHE A 218 13.69 2.37 -14.84
N TYR A 219 13.80 1.34 -14.01
CA TYR A 219 15.00 1.02 -13.28
C TYR A 219 15.40 -0.45 -13.47
N LEU A 220 16.70 -0.68 -13.68
CA LEU A 220 17.32 -1.99 -13.64
C LEU A 220 17.81 -2.27 -12.23
N MET A 221 17.35 -3.36 -11.61
CA MET A 221 17.69 -3.74 -10.25
C MET A 221 18.24 -5.16 -10.18
N THR A 222 19.08 -5.41 -9.17
CA THR A 222 19.69 -6.71 -8.93
C THR A 222 19.43 -7.19 -7.51
N ASP A 223 19.25 -8.49 -7.34
CA ASP A 223 19.13 -9.14 -6.03
C ASP A 223 20.15 -10.29 -5.95
N PRO A 224 21.22 -10.17 -5.15
CA PRO A 224 21.53 -9.06 -4.24
C PRO A 224 21.90 -7.75 -4.97
N PRO A 225 21.85 -6.58 -4.29
CA PRO A 225 22.18 -5.27 -4.88
C PRO A 225 23.62 -5.15 -5.40
N HIS A 226 24.54 -5.96 -4.87
CA HIS A 226 25.90 -6.08 -5.39
C HIS A 226 26.10 -7.49 -5.96
N ILE A 227 26.29 -7.56 -7.28
CA ILE A 227 26.57 -8.82 -7.98
C ILE A 227 28.01 -9.25 -7.70
N LEU A 228 28.19 -10.53 -7.36
CA LEU A 228 29.50 -11.16 -7.16
C LEU A 228 30.17 -11.56 -8.48
N ASP A 229 29.38 -11.89 -9.49
CA ASP A 229 29.83 -12.20 -10.86
C ASP A 229 30.40 -10.94 -11.54
N GLN A 230 31.71 -10.74 -11.47
CA GLN A 230 32.39 -9.61 -12.11
C GLN A 230 32.35 -9.63 -13.65
N GLY A 231 31.97 -10.77 -14.23
CA GLY A 231 31.75 -10.93 -15.67
C GLY A 231 30.30 -10.63 -16.10
N ALA A 232 29.42 -10.28 -15.15
CA ALA A 232 28.04 -9.96 -15.46
C ALA A 232 27.93 -8.65 -16.24
N LEU A 233 27.21 -8.69 -17.36
CA LEU A 233 26.92 -7.54 -18.21
C LEU A 233 25.43 -7.51 -18.53
N TRP A 234 24.93 -6.34 -18.90
CA TRP A 234 23.54 -6.18 -19.32
C TRP A 234 23.43 -5.34 -20.58
N MET A 235 22.31 -5.52 -21.28
CA MET A 235 21.93 -4.77 -22.47
C MET A 235 20.40 -4.72 -22.56
N ILE A 236 19.87 -3.60 -23.05
CA ILE A 236 18.46 -3.49 -23.45
C ILE A 236 18.43 -3.03 -24.89
N ASP A 237 17.65 -3.71 -25.72
CA ASP A 237 17.41 -3.34 -27.10
C ASP A 237 16.00 -3.70 -27.59
N SER A 238 15.74 -3.51 -28.88
CA SER A 238 14.49 -3.89 -29.52
C SER A 238 14.76 -4.72 -30.78
N PRO A 239 13.80 -5.53 -31.25
CA PRO A 239 13.96 -6.32 -32.48
C PRO A 239 14.37 -5.50 -33.72
N ASN A 240 14.03 -4.22 -33.77
CA ASN A 240 14.33 -3.32 -34.89
C ASN A 240 15.62 -2.50 -34.68
N ASN A 241 16.13 -2.44 -33.46
CA ASN A 241 17.30 -1.64 -33.10
C ASN A 241 18.18 -2.43 -32.13
N LEU A 242 18.90 -3.41 -32.68
CA LEU A 242 19.77 -4.30 -31.91
C LEU A 242 21.02 -3.55 -31.45
N SER A 243 21.33 -3.67 -30.17
CA SER A 243 22.56 -3.10 -29.61
C SER A 243 23.70 -4.11 -29.72
N ALA A 244 24.91 -3.60 -29.97
CA ALA A 244 26.16 -4.37 -29.88
C ALA A 244 26.96 -4.03 -28.61
N THR A 245 26.52 -3.03 -27.83
CA THR A 245 27.22 -2.53 -26.65
C THR A 245 26.52 -3.01 -25.38
N SER A 246 27.26 -3.75 -24.56
CA SER A 246 26.86 -4.19 -23.23
C SER A 246 27.48 -3.31 -22.15
N GLU A 247 26.79 -3.16 -21.02
CA GLU A 247 27.21 -2.35 -19.88
C GLU A 247 27.44 -3.20 -18.64
N ARG A 248 28.27 -2.69 -17.74
CA ARG A 248 28.48 -3.27 -16.41
C ARG A 248 27.38 -2.82 -15.46
N PHE A 249 27.19 -3.59 -14.40
CA PHE A 249 26.35 -3.17 -13.27
C PHE A 249 27.14 -2.22 -12.38
N GLU A 250 26.89 -0.92 -12.50
CA GLU A 250 27.62 0.12 -11.76
C GLU A 250 26.93 0.54 -10.45
N ALA A 251 25.61 0.37 -10.38
CA ALA A 251 24.79 0.73 -9.23
C ALA A 251 23.58 -0.21 -9.11
N CYS A 252 22.85 -0.11 -8.00
CA CYS A 252 21.54 -0.71 -7.85
C CYS A 252 20.68 0.19 -6.96
N PRO A 253 19.61 0.82 -7.46
CA PRO A 253 19.06 0.73 -8.83
C PRO A 253 19.87 1.52 -9.88
N MET A 254 19.81 1.11 -11.16
CA MET A 254 20.28 1.90 -12.31
C MET A 254 19.09 2.49 -13.07
N ASP A 255 19.14 3.78 -13.37
CA ASP A 255 18.13 4.44 -14.21
C ASP A 255 18.32 4.05 -15.68
N VAL A 256 17.33 3.37 -16.24
CA VAL A 256 17.28 2.96 -17.65
C VAL A 256 16.14 3.64 -18.41
N THR A 257 15.49 4.64 -17.80
CA THR A 257 14.29 5.32 -18.30
C THR A 257 14.49 5.84 -19.71
N ARG A 258 15.58 6.58 -19.95
CA ARG A 258 15.87 7.13 -21.28
C ARG A 258 16.00 6.05 -22.34
N ARG A 259 16.77 4.99 -22.04
CA ARG A 259 16.99 3.86 -22.94
C ARG A 259 15.68 3.14 -23.27
N VAL A 260 14.86 2.88 -22.26
CA VAL A 260 13.54 2.25 -22.43
C VAL A 260 12.58 3.13 -23.24
N ARG A 261 12.58 4.46 -23.04
CA ARG A 261 11.75 5.39 -23.83
C ARG A 261 12.18 5.50 -25.29
N ASP A 262 13.48 5.52 -25.54
CA ASP A 262 14.02 5.64 -26.89
C ASP A 262 13.73 4.38 -27.73
N LEU A 263 13.89 3.20 -27.13
CA LEU A 263 13.69 1.90 -27.79
C LEU A 263 12.23 1.42 -27.76
N GLY A 264 11.47 1.80 -26.73
CA GLY A 264 10.13 1.27 -26.44
C GLY A 264 9.04 1.75 -27.39
N LYS A 265 9.34 2.65 -28.35
CA LYS A 265 8.38 3.12 -29.36
C LYS A 265 7.79 1.99 -30.20
N ASP A 266 8.53 0.89 -30.35
CA ASP A 266 8.11 -0.32 -31.06
C ASP A 266 7.33 -1.31 -30.17
N GLY A 267 7.14 -0.99 -28.89
CA GLY A 267 6.34 -1.73 -27.92
C GLY A 267 6.94 -3.03 -27.38
N VAL A 268 8.02 -3.54 -28.00
CA VAL A 268 8.72 -4.77 -27.59
C VAL A 268 10.18 -4.48 -27.31
N LEU A 269 10.63 -4.84 -26.12
CA LEU A 269 12.00 -4.70 -25.66
C LEU A 269 12.55 -6.03 -25.18
N ILE A 270 13.87 -6.12 -25.20
CA ILE A 270 14.60 -7.33 -24.86
C ILE A 270 15.66 -6.96 -23.84
N LEU A 271 15.64 -7.64 -22.69
CA LEU A 271 16.70 -7.57 -21.69
C LEU A 271 17.66 -8.73 -21.94
N HIS A 272 18.94 -8.43 -22.09
CA HIS A 272 20.00 -9.43 -22.22
C HIS A 272 20.94 -9.33 -21.04
N ILE A 273 21.23 -10.46 -20.39
CA ILE A 273 22.13 -10.56 -19.25
C ILE A 273 23.22 -11.57 -19.57
N HIS A 274 24.46 -11.10 -19.59
CA HIS A 274 25.63 -11.98 -19.67
C HIS A 274 26.00 -12.45 -18.26
N THR A 275 26.42 -13.71 -18.13
CA THR A 275 26.93 -14.28 -16.88
C THR A 275 28.14 -15.16 -17.14
N SER A 276 29.02 -15.29 -16.14
CA SER A 276 30.11 -16.28 -16.12
C SER A 276 29.63 -17.72 -15.88
N ALA A 277 28.33 -17.92 -15.64
CA ALA A 277 27.71 -19.23 -15.39
C ALA A 277 28.23 -19.95 -14.11
N ASP A 278 28.75 -19.20 -13.13
CA ASP A 278 29.12 -19.75 -11.83
C ASP A 278 27.89 -19.90 -10.91
N ARG A 279 27.53 -21.15 -10.59
CA ARG A 279 26.42 -21.47 -9.67
C ARG A 279 26.59 -20.94 -8.25
N ASN A 280 27.81 -20.59 -7.85
CA ASN A 280 28.08 -20.03 -6.53
C ASN A 280 27.87 -18.51 -6.48
N MET A 281 27.59 -17.88 -7.62
CA MET A 281 27.35 -16.45 -7.74
C MET A 281 25.95 -16.16 -8.28
N PRO A 282 24.87 -16.68 -7.66
CA PRO A 282 23.53 -16.47 -8.15
C PRO A 282 23.09 -15.02 -7.97
N PHE A 283 22.34 -14.51 -8.93
CA PHE A 283 21.68 -13.21 -8.81
C PHE A 283 20.40 -13.17 -9.64
N LYS A 284 19.52 -12.23 -9.31
CA LYS A 284 18.31 -11.92 -10.07
C LYS A 284 18.40 -10.52 -10.64
N VAL A 285 17.79 -10.32 -11.79
CA VAL A 285 17.71 -9.02 -12.46
C VAL A 285 16.25 -8.68 -12.73
N TYR A 286 15.88 -7.42 -12.48
CA TYR A 286 14.51 -6.92 -12.63
C TYR A 286 14.51 -5.65 -13.48
N ILE A 287 13.55 -5.55 -14.40
CA ILE A 287 13.12 -4.27 -14.97
C ILE A 287 11.90 -3.82 -14.19
N LEU A 288 12.05 -2.74 -13.45
CA LEU A 288 10.96 -2.12 -12.69
C LEU A 288 10.48 -0.86 -13.39
N GLY A 289 9.16 -0.70 -13.46
CA GLY A 289 8.55 0.60 -13.72
C GLY A 289 7.97 1.16 -12.42
N VAL A 290 8.26 2.43 -12.17
CA VAL A 290 7.77 3.21 -11.02
C VAL A 290 7.09 4.49 -11.52
N PRO A 291 6.15 5.08 -10.76
CA PRO A 291 5.54 6.36 -11.12
C PRO A 291 6.60 7.42 -11.43
N SER A 292 6.43 8.15 -12.53
CA SER A 292 7.42 9.13 -12.94
C SER A 292 7.63 10.22 -11.89
N GLY A 293 8.89 10.62 -11.68
CA GLY A 293 9.29 11.56 -10.62
C GLY A 293 9.60 10.90 -9.27
N THR A 294 9.54 9.56 -9.17
CA THR A 294 9.99 8.85 -7.96
C THR A 294 11.50 9.00 -7.79
N PRO A 295 12.00 9.51 -6.64
CA PRO A 295 13.43 9.62 -6.39
C PRO A 295 14.11 8.25 -6.40
N VAL A 296 15.30 8.17 -7.01
CA VAL A 296 16.09 6.93 -7.10
C VAL A 296 16.35 6.28 -5.72
N SER A 297 16.51 7.10 -4.67
CA SER A 297 16.69 6.65 -3.28
C SER A 297 15.51 5.86 -2.70
N ASP A 298 14.33 6.06 -3.29
CA ASP A 298 13.07 5.44 -2.83
C ASP A 298 12.75 4.17 -3.63
N VAL A 299 13.52 3.87 -4.69
CA VAL A 299 13.38 2.66 -5.49
C VAL A 299 14.16 1.52 -4.84
N LYS A 300 13.45 0.68 -4.07
CA LYS A 300 14.03 -0.42 -3.30
C LYS A 300 13.36 -1.76 -3.61
N ILE A 301 14.15 -2.82 -3.68
CA ILE A 301 13.67 -4.20 -3.91
C ILE A 301 12.71 -4.65 -2.80
N ASN A 302 12.93 -4.24 -1.55
CA ASN A 302 12.06 -4.63 -0.44
C ASN A 302 10.66 -4.02 -0.54
N TYR A 303 10.41 -3.05 -1.43
CA TYR A 303 9.07 -2.52 -1.70
C TYR A 303 8.28 -3.36 -2.72
N LEU A 304 8.91 -4.38 -3.32
CA LEU A 304 8.26 -5.28 -4.27
C LEU A 304 7.35 -6.30 -3.59
N GLY A 305 6.27 -6.63 -4.30
CA GLY A 305 5.31 -7.65 -3.92
C GLY A 305 4.31 -7.21 -2.86
N LEU A 306 3.40 -8.14 -2.53
CA LEU A 306 2.38 -7.93 -1.52
C LEU A 306 3.00 -7.88 -0.13
N LYS A 307 2.59 -6.88 0.66
CA LYS A 307 2.93 -6.70 2.06
C LYS A 307 1.70 -6.89 2.94
N SER A 308 1.94 -7.18 4.20
CA SER A 308 0.90 -7.25 5.23
C SER A 308 1.12 -6.16 6.27
N GLY A 309 0.03 -5.63 6.80
CA GLY A 309 0.07 -4.55 7.79
C GLY A 309 -1.24 -4.35 8.53
N TYR A 310 -1.21 -3.45 9.51
CA TYR A 310 -2.40 -2.94 10.18
C TYR A 310 -2.87 -1.66 9.50
N PHE A 311 -4.10 -1.66 8.98
CA PHE A 311 -4.81 -0.46 8.60
C PHE A 311 -5.49 0.13 9.82
N VAL A 312 -5.12 1.36 10.17
CA VAL A 312 -5.63 2.04 11.36
C VAL A 312 -6.33 3.33 10.94
N LEU A 313 -7.65 3.33 11.10
CA LEU A 313 -8.48 4.53 11.01
C LEU A 313 -8.69 5.07 12.42
N LYS A 314 -8.41 6.36 12.61
CA LYS A 314 -8.74 7.10 13.82
C LYS A 314 -9.71 8.20 13.46
N ILE A 315 -10.76 8.38 14.25
CA ILE A 315 -11.70 9.50 14.12
C ILE A 315 -11.83 10.24 15.45
N TRP A 316 -12.06 11.55 15.38
CA TRP A 316 -12.29 12.43 16.53
C TRP A 316 -13.13 13.63 16.08
N ASN A 317 -13.76 14.33 17.03
CA ASN A 317 -14.53 15.56 16.79
C ASN A 317 -13.79 16.74 17.43
#